data_AF-A0A834JNV3-F1
#
_entry.id   AF-A0A834JNV3-F1
#
_cell.length_a   1.000
_cell.length_b   1.000
_cell.length_c   1.000
_cell.angle_alpha   90.00
_cell.angle_beta   90.00
_cell.angle_gamma   90.00
#
_symmetry.space_group_name_H-M   'P 1'
#
loop_
_entity.id
_entity.type
_entity.pdbx_description
1 polymer ?
#
loop_
_entity_poly.entity_id
_entity_poly.type
_entity_poly.pdbx_seq_one_letter_code
_entity_poly.pdbx_strand_id
1 'polypeptide(L)'
;MIQTYRRLEALNILNGTTSGVPLVANIEECIIRQLATSGAQSGVQEVVEQVINQLERTLYDLPCLKECTEIKRYASMCAGLAWVCLARNTPLVLDVAQDIEFRREVHSRHHSSSNPNGTRIKSVLWPGLREGYQGSCLHKAVVVTQNFMRDEEEIEKDEEEVEENEKVEENDNDDDDDDDDDEKLKIIKIMRS
;
A
#
# COMPACT_ATOMS: atom_id res chain seq x y z
N MET A 1 38.73 14.77 -0.45
CA MET A 1 39.76 14.72 -1.52
C MET A 1 39.20 14.40 -2.92
N ILE A 2 38.08 13.68 -3.03
CA ILE A 2 37.45 13.34 -4.33
C ILE A 2 36.69 14.54 -4.95
N GLN A 3 36.06 15.38 -4.13
CA GLN A 3 35.32 16.57 -4.60
C GLN A 3 36.22 17.63 -5.26
N THR A 4 37.46 17.79 -4.79
CA THR A 4 38.41 18.76 -5.36
C THR A 4 38.89 18.36 -6.74
N TYR A 5 39.05 17.05 -6.99
CA TYR A 5 39.44 16.52 -8.30
C TYR A 5 38.34 16.72 -9.34
N ARG A 6 37.08 16.39 -9.01
CA ARG A 6 35.93 16.61 -9.90
C ARG A 6 35.69 18.10 -10.19
N ARG A 7 35.98 18.98 -9.23
CA ARG A 7 35.89 20.44 -9.43
C ARG A 7 36.94 20.94 -10.44
N LEU A 8 38.17 20.44 -10.37
CA LEU A 8 39.23 20.79 -11.33
C LEU A 8 38.92 20.26 -12.73
N GLU A 9 38.36 19.06 -12.83
CA GLU A 9 37.91 18.47 -14.08
C GLU A 9 36.77 19.29 -14.72
N ALA A 10 35.77 19.69 -13.93
CA ALA A 10 34.69 20.56 -14.39
C ALA A 10 35.20 21.93 -14.88
N LEU A 11 36.21 22.51 -14.23
CA LEU A 11 36.84 23.76 -14.69
C LEU A 11 37.59 23.59 -16.01
N ASN A 12 38.29 22.47 -16.21
CA ASN A 12 38.98 22.19 -17.47
C ASN A 12 38.00 21.96 -18.63
N ILE A 13 36.84 21.36 -18.37
CA ILE A 13 35.76 21.19 -19.33
C ILE A 13 35.14 22.54 -19.71
N LEU A 14 34.83 23.40 -18.73
CA LEU A 14 34.33 24.76 -19.00
C LEU A 14 35.32 25.62 -19.80
N ASN A 15 36.62 25.42 -19.59
CA ASN A 15 37.68 26.12 -20.32
C ASN A 15 37.95 25.54 -21.72
N GLY A 16 37.15 24.56 -22.19
CA GLY A 16 37.20 24.06 -23.56
C GLY A 16 38.46 23.27 -23.93
N THR A 17 39.19 22.74 -22.95
CA THR A 17 40.51 22.12 -23.17
C THR A 17 40.47 20.65 -23.60
N THR A 18 39.29 20.02 -23.69
CA THR A 18 39.18 18.61 -24.11
C THR A 18 38.41 18.48 -25.43
N SER A 19 39.11 18.01 -26.46
CA SER A 19 38.58 17.79 -27.80
C SER A 19 38.11 16.33 -27.94
N GLY A 20 36.80 16.13 -28.14
CA GLY A 20 36.20 14.85 -28.55
C GLY A 20 35.10 14.35 -27.60
N VAL A 21 33.93 13.97 -28.16
CA VAL A 21 32.64 13.56 -27.55
C VAL A 21 31.66 14.74 -27.37
N PRO A 22 30.32 14.59 -27.63
CA PRO A 22 29.40 15.73 -27.70
C PRO A 22 29.28 16.43 -26.34
N LEU A 23 30.08 17.48 -26.21
CA LEU A 23 30.38 18.22 -24.98
C LEU A 23 29.12 18.79 -24.31
N VAL A 24 28.10 19.13 -25.11
CA VAL A 24 26.88 19.84 -24.66
C VAL A 24 26.01 18.96 -23.76
N ALA A 25 25.73 17.71 -24.14
CA ALA A 25 24.90 16.81 -23.33
C ALA A 25 25.57 16.44 -21.99
N ASN A 26 26.90 16.35 -21.98
CA ASN A 26 27.67 16.03 -20.78
C ASN A 26 27.74 17.23 -19.81
N ILE A 27 27.86 18.46 -20.35
CA ILE A 27 27.80 19.69 -19.55
C ILE A 27 26.40 19.87 -18.93
N GLU A 28 25.34 19.66 -19.69
CA GLU A 28 23.96 19.77 -19.19
C GLU A 28 23.71 18.80 -18.02
N GLU A 29 24.11 17.54 -18.17
CA GLU A 29 24.01 16.54 -17.10
C GLU A 29 24.83 16.94 -15.86
N CYS A 30 26.02 17.51 -16.06
CA CYS A 30 26.83 18.03 -14.97
C CYS A 30 26.19 19.22 -14.26
N ILE A 31 25.58 20.15 -14.99
CA ILE A 31 24.85 21.29 -14.44
C ILE A 31 23.65 20.79 -13.64
N ILE A 32 22.83 19.90 -14.20
CA ILE A 32 21.66 19.32 -13.52
C ILE A 32 22.10 18.63 -12.22
N ARG A 33 23.14 17.79 -12.26
CA ARG A 33 23.67 17.10 -11.08
C ARG A 33 24.22 18.07 -10.04
N GLN A 34 24.87 19.15 -10.46
CA GLN A 34 25.41 20.15 -9.55
C GLN A 34 24.28 20.95 -8.88
N LEU A 35 23.28 21.38 -9.63
CA LEU A 35 22.10 22.07 -9.11
C LEU A 35 21.32 21.17 -8.14
N ALA A 36 21.13 19.89 -8.49
CA ALA A 36 20.56 18.89 -7.60
C ALA A 36 21.35 18.75 -6.29
N THR A 37 22.68 18.72 -6.35
CA THR A 37 23.52 18.61 -5.16
C THR A 37 23.47 19.86 -4.29
N SER A 38 23.54 21.04 -4.92
CA SER A 38 23.48 22.33 -4.22
C SER A 38 22.11 22.58 -3.60
N GLY A 39 21.02 22.25 -4.28
CA GLY A 39 19.66 22.39 -3.75
C GLY A 39 19.40 21.49 -2.54
N ALA A 40 20.03 20.31 -2.47
CA ALA A 40 19.98 19.46 -1.27
C ALA A 40 20.56 20.17 -0.03
N GLN A 41 21.60 20.98 -0.21
CA GLN A 41 22.30 21.66 0.87
C GLN A 41 21.56 22.91 1.36
N SER A 42 20.82 23.60 0.47
CA SER A 42 20.15 24.86 0.79
C SER A 42 18.64 24.74 1.03
N GLY A 43 17.94 23.81 0.37
CA GLY A 43 16.48 23.77 0.35
C GLY A 43 15.83 22.79 1.32
N VAL A 44 16.51 21.70 1.69
CA VAL A 44 15.92 20.65 2.55
C VAL A 44 15.56 21.19 3.93
N GLN A 45 16.40 22.04 4.52
CA GLN A 45 16.17 22.60 5.85
C GLN A 45 14.91 23.47 5.92
N GLU A 46 14.68 24.29 4.89
CA GLU A 46 13.48 25.14 4.81
C GLU A 46 12.21 24.30 4.75
N VAL A 47 12.20 23.24 3.95
CA VAL A 47 11.07 22.31 3.86
C VAL A 47 10.80 21.64 5.22
N VAL A 48 11.85 21.23 5.93
CA VAL A 48 11.71 20.64 7.28
C VAL A 48 11.06 21.62 8.24
N GLU A 49 11.53 22.87 8.26
CA GLU A 49 10.96 23.91 9.12
C GLU A 49 9.49 24.17 8.79
N GLN A 50 9.12 24.22 7.51
CA GLN A 50 7.72 24.37 7.09
C GLN A 50 6.85 23.20 7.57
N VAL A 51 7.31 21.96 7.41
CA VAL A 51 6.58 20.76 7.85
C VAL A 51 6.40 20.73 9.36
N ILE A 52 7.46 21.02 10.13
CA ILE A 52 7.38 21.06 11.60
C ILE A 52 6.44 22.17 12.07
N ASN A 53 6.55 23.37 11.50
CA ASN A 53 5.65 24.48 11.82
C ASN A 53 4.18 24.14 11.51
N GLN A 54 3.92 23.43 10.41
CA GLN A 54 2.57 22.97 10.07
C GLN A 54 2.08 21.93 11.08
N LEU A 55 2.92 20.96 11.43
CA LEU A 55 2.58 19.93 12.43
C LEU A 55 2.24 20.55 13.79
N GLU A 56 3.04 21.51 14.25
CA GLU A 56 2.81 22.24 15.51
C GLU A 56 1.47 23.00 15.49
N ARG A 57 1.10 23.61 14.35
CA ARG A 57 -0.19 24.29 14.20
C ARG A 57 -1.36 23.33 14.20
N THR A 58 -1.21 22.17 13.56
CA THR A 58 -2.27 21.16 13.46
C THR A 58 -2.47 20.42 14.78
N LEU A 59 -1.39 20.13 15.50
CA LEU A 59 -1.40 19.39 16.77
C LEU A 59 -1.09 20.32 17.96
N TYR A 60 -1.75 21.48 18.00
CA TYR A 60 -1.47 22.54 18.97
C TYR A 60 -1.67 22.10 20.43
N ASP A 61 -2.50 21.09 20.68
CA ASP A 61 -2.76 20.51 22.02
C ASP A 61 -1.64 19.58 22.52
N LEU A 62 -0.62 19.29 21.70
CA LEU A 62 0.47 18.36 22.01
C LEU A 62 1.84 19.09 22.05
N PRO A 63 2.11 19.91 23.09
CA PRO A 63 3.33 20.70 23.18
C PRO A 63 4.61 19.85 23.26
N CYS A 64 4.50 18.59 23.67
CA CYS A 64 5.63 17.65 23.70
C CYS A 64 6.22 17.35 22.31
N LEU A 65 5.44 17.52 21.23
CA LEU A 65 5.92 17.28 19.87
C LEU A 65 6.96 18.32 19.43
N LYS A 66 6.88 19.54 19.97
CA LYS A 66 7.81 20.64 19.67
C LYS A 66 9.24 20.33 20.12
N GLU A 67 9.38 19.65 21.25
CA GLU A 67 10.67 19.24 21.80
C GLU A 67 11.11 17.84 21.33
N CYS A 68 10.25 17.13 20.57
CA CYS A 68 10.57 15.80 20.08
C CYS A 68 11.59 15.86 18.94
N THR A 69 12.85 15.54 19.27
CA THR A 69 13.97 15.45 18.33
C THR A 69 13.73 14.44 17.23
N GLU A 70 13.01 13.35 17.52
CA GLU A 70 12.81 12.27 16.55
C GLU A 70 11.85 12.64 15.43
N ILE A 71 10.86 13.49 15.73
CA ILE A 71 9.96 14.03 14.70
C ILE A 71 10.74 14.97 13.77
N LYS A 72 11.58 15.85 14.33
CA LYS A 72 12.43 16.74 13.53
C LYS A 72 13.40 15.95 12.66
N ARG A 73 14.00 14.90 13.22
CA ARG A 73 14.88 13.99 12.48
C ARG A 73 14.12 13.24 11.37
N TYR A 74 12.94 12.73 11.67
CA TYR A 74 12.10 12.04 10.69
C TYR A 74 11.70 12.96 9.53
N ALA A 75 11.24 14.19 9.84
CA ALA A 75 10.93 15.20 8.82
C ALA A 75 12.15 15.52 7.94
N SER A 76 13.35 15.64 8.54
CA SER A 76 14.61 15.82 7.81
C SER A 76 14.94 14.67 6.87
N MET A 77 14.78 13.43 7.34
CA MET A 77 14.97 12.24 6.51
C MET A 77 13.96 12.20 5.35
N CYS A 78 12.69 12.52 5.60
CA CYS A 78 11.65 12.57 4.58
C CYS A 78 11.92 13.64 3.52
N ALA A 79 12.28 14.86 3.94
CA ALA A 79 12.59 15.95 3.02
C ALA A 79 13.85 15.64 2.17
N GLY A 80 14.88 15.07 2.80
CA GLY A 80 16.08 14.62 2.09
C GLY A 80 15.78 13.51 1.08
N LEU A 81 14.97 12.52 1.46
CA LEU A 81 14.54 11.44 0.57
C LEU A 81 13.73 11.98 -0.61
N ALA A 82 12.77 12.87 -0.34
CA ALA A 82 11.96 13.52 -1.38
C ALA A 82 12.83 14.29 -2.37
N TRP A 83 13.83 15.04 -1.89
CA TRP A 83 14.78 15.74 -2.74
C TRP A 83 15.59 14.76 -3.61
N VAL A 84 16.12 13.69 -3.02
CA VAL A 84 16.84 12.65 -3.77
C VAL A 84 15.95 12.06 -4.86
N CYS A 85 14.66 11.81 -4.57
CA CYS A 85 13.70 11.33 -5.56
C CYS A 85 13.47 12.33 -6.70
N LEU A 86 13.30 13.62 -6.40
CA LEU A 86 13.05 14.69 -7.37
C LEU A 86 14.27 15.02 -8.23
N ALA A 87 15.46 14.91 -7.65
CA ALA A 87 16.73 15.19 -8.33
C ALA A 87 17.15 14.10 -9.33
N ARG A 88 16.41 12.99 -9.43
CA ARG A 88 16.72 11.91 -10.37
C ARG A 88 16.31 12.30 -11.78
N ASN A 89 17.12 11.86 -12.74
CA ASN A 89 16.77 11.97 -14.15
C ASN A 89 15.70 10.93 -14.56
N THR A 90 15.71 9.77 -13.92
CA THR A 90 14.68 8.75 -14.15
C THR A 90 13.51 8.96 -13.18
N PRO A 91 12.26 9.08 -13.69
CA PRO A 91 11.10 9.27 -12.83
C PRO A 91 10.90 8.06 -11.92
N LEU A 92 10.45 8.31 -10.70
CA LEU A 92 10.03 7.27 -9.77
C LEU A 92 8.51 7.14 -9.80
N VAL A 93 8.01 5.91 -9.89
CA VAL A 93 6.58 5.62 -9.95
C VAL A 93 6.20 4.74 -8.76
N LEU A 94 5.10 5.10 -8.10
CA LEU A 94 4.49 4.26 -7.08
C LEU A 94 3.73 3.12 -7.77
N ASP A 95 4.17 1.89 -7.54
CA ASP A 95 3.52 0.68 -8.05
C ASP A 95 2.46 0.23 -7.02
N VAL A 96 1.24 0.71 -7.22
CA VAL A 96 0.08 0.20 -6.48
C VAL A 96 -0.30 -1.11 -7.13
N ALA A 97 -0.20 -2.25 -6.43
CA ALA A 97 -0.43 -3.56 -7.02
C ALA A 97 -1.81 -3.61 -7.70
N GLN A 98 -1.81 -3.47 -9.03
CA GLN A 98 -3.02 -3.51 -9.86
C GLN A 98 -3.48 -4.94 -10.08
N ASP A 99 -2.53 -5.88 -9.99
CA ASP A 99 -2.77 -7.29 -10.18
C ASP A 99 -3.38 -7.90 -8.92
N ILE A 100 -4.33 -8.81 -9.13
CA ILE A 100 -5.00 -9.57 -8.07
C ILE A 100 -4.07 -10.67 -7.52
N GLU A 101 -3.00 -11.00 -8.24
CA GLU A 101 -2.08 -12.10 -7.92
C GLU A 101 -0.77 -11.62 -7.27
N PHE A 102 -0.31 -12.42 -6.30
CA PHE A 102 0.95 -12.20 -5.63
C PHE A 102 2.13 -12.58 -6.53
N ARG A 103 3.03 -11.63 -6.79
CA ARG A 103 4.29 -11.84 -7.50
C ARG A 103 5.47 -11.52 -6.58
N ARG A 104 6.32 -12.51 -6.31
CA ARG A 104 7.43 -12.39 -5.35
C ARG A 104 8.46 -11.34 -5.78
N GLU A 105 8.55 -11.05 -7.06
CA GLU A 105 9.50 -10.12 -7.67
C GLU A 105 9.19 -8.68 -7.26
N VAL A 106 7.91 -8.35 -7.08
CA VAL A 106 7.42 -6.97 -6.91
C VAL A 106 6.60 -6.79 -5.63
N HIS A 107 6.20 -7.86 -4.96
CA HIS A 107 5.42 -7.83 -3.73
C HIS A 107 6.16 -8.52 -2.56
N SER A 108 5.99 -7.95 -1.37
CA SER A 108 6.38 -8.50 -0.08
C SER A 108 5.14 -8.74 0.76
N ARG A 109 5.11 -9.86 1.49
CA ARG A 109 3.95 -10.23 2.31
C ARG A 109 4.04 -9.55 3.67
N HIS A 110 2.94 -8.92 4.07
CA HIS A 110 2.79 -8.48 5.45
C HIS A 110 2.60 -9.68 6.37
N HIS A 111 3.11 -9.60 7.59
CA HIS A 111 3.03 -10.67 8.59
C HIS A 111 1.59 -11.01 8.99
N SER A 112 0.62 -10.12 8.73
CA SER A 112 -0.81 -10.36 8.97
C SER A 112 -1.48 -11.19 7.87
N SER A 113 -0.73 -11.67 6.87
CA SER A 113 -1.27 -12.56 5.85
C SER A 113 -1.59 -13.92 6.46
N SER A 114 -2.87 -14.34 6.36
CA SER A 114 -3.34 -15.59 6.97
C SER A 114 -2.65 -16.84 6.40
N ASN A 115 -2.26 -16.82 5.11
CA ASN A 115 -1.44 -17.86 4.51
C ASN A 115 -0.13 -17.30 3.92
N PRO A 116 1.05 -17.77 4.36
CA PRO A 116 2.34 -17.39 3.77
C PRO A 116 2.50 -17.79 2.29
N ASN A 117 1.70 -18.73 1.81
CA ASN A 117 1.68 -19.22 0.42
C ASN A 117 0.46 -18.74 -0.39
N GLY A 118 -0.41 -17.88 0.18
CA GLY A 118 -1.62 -17.42 -0.51
C GLY A 118 -1.32 -16.73 -1.84
N THR A 119 -2.01 -17.07 -2.92
CA THR A 119 -1.69 -16.55 -4.26
C THR A 119 -2.42 -15.25 -4.58
N ARG A 120 -3.49 -14.92 -3.85
CA ARG A 120 -4.33 -13.76 -4.11
C ARG A 120 -4.02 -12.60 -3.16
N ILE A 121 -3.93 -11.39 -3.69
CA ILE A 121 -3.81 -10.16 -2.92
C ILE A 121 -5.19 -9.75 -2.44
N LYS A 122 -5.33 -9.65 -1.11
CA LYS A 122 -6.53 -9.13 -0.44
C LYS A 122 -6.50 -7.62 -0.37
N SER A 123 -5.35 -7.05 0.00
CA SER A 123 -5.17 -5.61 0.11
C SER A 123 -3.71 -5.21 -0.04
N VAL A 124 -3.50 -3.97 -0.50
CA VAL A 124 -2.19 -3.32 -0.58
C VAL A 124 -2.06 -2.38 0.61
N LEU A 125 -1.07 -2.61 1.47
CA LEU A 125 -0.80 -1.77 2.64
C LEU A 125 0.16 -0.64 2.29
N TRP A 126 1.12 -0.92 1.41
CA TRP A 126 2.10 0.05 0.97
C TRP A 126 2.44 -0.14 -0.51
N PRO A 127 2.49 0.93 -1.31
CA PRO A 127 2.88 0.83 -2.71
C PRO A 127 4.34 0.40 -2.85
N GLY A 128 4.64 -0.27 -3.95
CA GLY A 128 6.01 -0.50 -4.39
C GLY A 128 6.61 0.78 -4.98
N LEU A 129 7.91 0.76 -5.21
CA LEU A 129 8.64 1.84 -5.87
C LEU A 129 9.36 1.28 -7.10
N ARG A 130 9.12 1.89 -8.26
CA ARG A 130 9.78 1.55 -9.53
C ARG A 130 10.48 2.74 -10.14
N GLU A 131 11.50 2.42 -10.91
CA GLU A 131 12.12 3.37 -11.82
C GLU A 131 11.33 3.39 -13.15
N GLY A 132 10.60 4.48 -13.42
CA GLY A 132 9.70 4.59 -14.56
C GLY A 132 8.51 3.62 -14.55
N TYR A 133 7.77 3.56 -15.65
CA TYR A 133 6.57 2.70 -15.76
C TYR A 133 6.91 1.21 -15.97
N GLN A 134 8.03 0.90 -16.60
CA GLN A 134 8.47 -0.48 -16.89
C GLN A 134 9.88 -0.81 -16.37
N GLY A 135 10.50 0.06 -15.58
CA GLY A 135 11.84 -0.23 -15.06
C GLY A 135 11.85 -1.05 -13.79
N SER A 136 13.03 -1.13 -13.19
CA SER A 136 13.35 -2.00 -12.06
C SER A 136 12.52 -1.68 -10.82
N CYS A 137 12.08 -2.72 -10.13
CA CYS A 137 11.49 -2.61 -8.80
C CYS A 137 12.59 -2.27 -7.78
N LEU A 138 12.55 -1.05 -7.26
CA LEU A 138 13.47 -0.55 -6.23
C LEU A 138 12.98 -0.94 -4.83
N HIS A 139 11.66 -0.95 -4.64
CA HIS A 139 11.03 -1.39 -3.40
C HIS A 139 9.76 -2.18 -3.70
N LYS A 140 9.60 -3.32 -3.03
CA LYS A 140 8.43 -4.18 -3.23
C LYS A 140 7.21 -3.59 -2.53
N ALA A 141 6.04 -3.70 -3.15
CA ALA A 141 4.78 -3.34 -2.50
C ALA A 141 4.54 -4.26 -1.31
N VAL A 142 3.98 -3.75 -0.22
CA VAL A 142 3.60 -4.55 0.94
C VAL A 142 2.14 -4.92 0.82
N VAL A 143 1.85 -6.22 0.76
CA VAL A 143 0.50 -6.74 0.50
C VAL A 143 0.09 -7.76 1.55
N VAL A 144 -1.23 -7.85 1.79
CA VAL A 144 -1.86 -8.92 2.54
C VAL A 144 -2.40 -9.94 1.55
N THR A 145 -2.04 -11.20 1.71
CA THR A 145 -2.46 -12.28 0.81
C THR A 145 -3.41 -13.27 1.46
N GLN A 146 -4.26 -13.89 0.65
CA GLN A 146 -5.17 -14.97 1.04
C GLN A 146 -5.16 -16.11 0.01
N ASN A 147 -5.84 -17.21 0.34
CA ASN A 147 -6.01 -18.33 -0.58
C ASN A 147 -6.98 -18.01 -1.71
N PHE A 148 -6.80 -18.71 -2.82
CA PHE A 148 -7.63 -18.59 -4.01
C PHE A 148 -8.91 -19.47 -3.95
N MET A 149 -9.11 -20.28 -2.91
CA MET A 149 -10.19 -21.27 -2.86
C MET A 149 -10.76 -21.39 -1.44
N ARG A 150 -11.98 -20.85 -1.23
CA ARG A 150 -13.10 -21.50 -0.51
C ARG A 150 -14.43 -20.71 -0.51
N ASP A 151 -14.69 -19.85 -1.48
CA ASP A 151 -15.99 -19.14 -1.54
C ASP A 151 -17.03 -19.86 -2.43
N GLU A 152 -16.71 -21.01 -3.05
CA GLU A 152 -17.65 -21.82 -3.85
C GLU A 152 -18.18 -23.07 -3.12
N GLU A 153 -17.53 -23.53 -2.04
CA GLU A 153 -17.99 -24.69 -1.26
C GLU A 153 -19.03 -24.35 -0.17
N GLU A 154 -19.37 -23.08 0.03
CA GLU A 154 -20.44 -22.66 0.97
C GLU A 154 -21.83 -22.57 0.33
N ILE A 155 -21.95 -22.68 -1.01
CA ILE A 155 -23.26 -22.71 -1.68
C ILE A 155 -23.77 -24.16 -1.82
N GLU A 156 -22.89 -25.15 -1.99
CA GLU A 156 -23.29 -26.57 -2.10
C GLU A 156 -23.71 -27.19 -0.76
N LYS A 157 -23.31 -26.60 0.38
CA LYS A 157 -23.72 -27.10 1.71
C LYS A 157 -25.10 -26.61 2.14
N ASP A 158 -25.55 -25.48 1.61
CA ASP A 158 -26.89 -24.97 1.89
C ASP A 158 -27.97 -25.69 1.05
N GLU A 159 -27.61 -26.34 -0.06
CA GLU A 159 -28.55 -27.13 -0.88
C GLU A 159 -28.70 -28.58 -0.35
N GLU A 160 -27.65 -29.21 0.17
CA GLU A 160 -27.74 -30.55 0.78
C GLU A 160 -28.50 -30.54 2.14
N GLU A 161 -28.37 -29.49 2.96
CA GLU A 161 -29.13 -29.37 4.21
C GLU A 161 -30.63 -29.09 3.99
N VAL A 162 -31.05 -28.62 2.82
CA VAL A 162 -32.48 -28.43 2.48
C VAL A 162 -33.11 -29.75 2.03
N GLU A 163 -32.41 -30.57 1.25
CA GLU A 163 -32.94 -31.89 0.82
C GLU A 163 -33.00 -32.93 1.95
N GLU A 164 -32.11 -32.88 2.95
CA GLU A 164 -32.21 -33.79 4.11
C GLU A 164 -33.34 -33.39 5.07
N ASN A 165 -33.66 -32.10 5.19
CA ASN A 165 -34.76 -31.65 6.05
C ASN A 165 -36.15 -31.88 5.42
N GLU A 166 -36.27 -31.90 4.09
CA GLU A 166 -37.55 -32.21 3.42
C GLU A 166 -37.89 -33.71 3.47
N LYS A 167 -36.90 -34.60 3.66
CA LYS A 167 -37.12 -36.06 3.79
C LYS A 167 -37.51 -36.53 5.18
N VAL A 168 -37.38 -35.69 6.22
CA VAL A 168 -37.68 -36.08 7.60
C VAL A 168 -39.15 -35.79 7.98
N GLU A 169 -39.85 -34.89 7.27
CA GLU A 169 -41.25 -34.57 7.58
C GLU A 169 -42.31 -35.47 6.90
N GLU A 170 -41.94 -36.43 6.04
CA GLU A 170 -42.90 -37.29 5.33
C GLU A 170 -43.08 -38.72 5.89
N ASN A 171 -42.45 -39.09 7.01
CA ASN A 171 -42.42 -40.48 7.49
C ASN A 171 -43.02 -40.72 8.89
N ASP A 172 -44.05 -39.98 9.29
CA ASP A 172 -44.92 -40.35 10.41
C ASP A 172 -46.40 -40.21 9.98
N ASN A 173 -46.85 -41.12 9.10
CA ASN A 173 -48.26 -41.43 8.94
C ASN A 173 -48.42 -42.95 9.01
N ASP A 174 -49.57 -43.37 9.56
CA ASP A 174 -50.02 -44.73 9.91
C ASP A 174 -49.66 -45.07 11.38
N ASP A 175 -50.56 -45.30 12.34
CA ASP A 175 -52.02 -45.51 12.38
C ASP A 175 -52.47 -45.49 13.87
N ASP A 176 -53.80 -45.47 14.08
CA ASP A 176 -54.57 -45.86 15.28
C ASP A 176 -55.09 -44.77 16.27
N ASP A 177 -56.30 -44.31 15.93
CA ASP A 177 -57.55 -44.37 16.70
C ASP A 177 -57.75 -43.65 18.05
N ASP A 178 -58.76 -42.77 17.97
CA ASP A 178 -59.88 -42.52 18.89
C ASP A 178 -59.74 -41.69 20.18
N ASP A 179 -60.69 -40.75 20.21
CA ASP A 179 -61.40 -40.12 21.33
C ASP A 179 -60.83 -38.86 22.02
N ASP A 180 -61.68 -37.84 21.85
CA ASP A 180 -62.08 -36.80 22.82
C ASP A 180 -61.39 -35.42 22.85
N ASP A 181 -62.27 -34.44 22.65
CA ASP A 181 -62.37 -33.15 23.34
C ASP A 181 -61.70 -31.90 22.73
N ASP A 182 -62.35 -31.38 21.69
CA ASP A 182 -63.29 -30.25 21.84
C ASP A 182 -62.87 -29.07 22.75
N GLU A 183 -61.66 -28.51 22.61
CA GLU A 183 -61.36 -27.19 23.24
C GLU A 183 -60.44 -26.22 22.48
N LYS A 184 -59.91 -26.55 21.30
CA LYS A 184 -58.98 -25.64 20.57
C LYS A 184 -59.63 -24.66 19.59
N LEU A 185 -60.93 -24.80 19.29
CA LEU A 185 -61.64 -23.96 18.33
C LEU A 185 -62.23 -22.65 18.90
N LYS A 186 -62.05 -22.35 20.19
CA LYS A 186 -62.45 -21.06 20.80
C LYS A 186 -61.39 -19.95 20.73
N ILE A 187 -60.12 -20.28 20.50
CA ILE A 187 -59.04 -19.27 20.57
C ILE A 187 -58.85 -18.51 19.24
N ILE A 188 -59.28 -19.08 18.10
CA ILE A 188 -59.09 -18.46 16.78
C ILE A 188 -60.16 -17.38 16.45
N LYS A 189 -61.18 -17.17 17.29
CA LYS A 189 -62.30 -16.24 16.99
C LYS A 189 -62.30 -14.90 17.75
N ILE A 190 -61.26 -14.57 18.52
CA ILE A 190 -61.22 -13.33 19.34
C ILE A 190 -60.13 -12.30 18.92
N MET A 191 -59.26 -12.58 17.94
CA MET A 191 -58.22 -11.61 17.51
C MET A 191 -58.31 -11.13 16.05
N ARG A 192 -59.50 -11.20 15.44
CA ARG A 192 -59.82 -10.48 14.20
C ARG A 192 -61.05 -9.57 14.38
N SER A 193 -61.00 -8.70 15.40
CA SER A 193 -61.80 -7.47 15.47
C SER A 193 -60.93 -6.32 15.97
#